data_AF-A0A9E0Z8I3-F1
#
_entry.id   AF-A0A9E0Z8I3-F1
#
_cell.length_a   1.000
_cell.length_b   1.000
_cell.length_c   1.000
_cell.angle_alpha   90.00
_cell.angle_beta   90.00
_cell.angle_gamma   90.00
#
_symmetry.space_group_name_H-M   'P 1'
#
loop_
_entity.id
_entity.type
_entity.pdbx_description
1 polymer ?
#
loop_
_entity_poly.entity_id
_entity_poly.type
_entity_poly.pdbx_seq_one_letter_code
_entity_poly.pdbx_strand_id
1 'polypeptide(L)'
;MMKTKFFYVAALIWGLAFTTTSCSSDDDNPTIDPANIDYTSENASSWHNYMRNVAALLKTDATNLYNAWNSSYKGGDSYASLFKAHNGSPYASALSCVEEIVDKCAEIANEVGTAKIGDPYNLYKAGNTEEALYAVESWYSWHSRDDYTNNIYSIRNAYYGSLDGSINANSLSTVVAGVNPSLDTNVKNAIQKAAKAIQDIPQPFRNHIPSNETVAAMDACAELESILKNDLKSYIANNANNINTDAVLNPVVMQYVDAVVVPTYKSLKEKNDALYNAVIALADNPSNSAFDKACEAWITAREPWEKSEAFLFGPVDEMGLDPNMDSWPLDQNAIVQILNSQSWSDLEWNENDDEAAVESAQNVRGFHTLEFLLYKNGEPRKVQ
;
A
#
# COMPACT_ATOMS: atom_id res chain seq x y z
N MET A 1 -10.59 14.16 -39.86
CA MET A 1 -9.33 13.44 -40.14
C MET A 1 -8.21 14.15 -39.38
N MET A 2 -8.11 13.89 -38.08
CA MET A 2 -7.05 14.42 -37.22
C MET A 2 -5.94 13.37 -37.17
N LYS A 3 -4.73 13.77 -37.56
CA LYS A 3 -3.53 12.94 -37.51
C LYS A 3 -3.05 12.88 -36.07
N THR A 4 -3.37 11.80 -35.36
CA THR A 4 -2.66 11.38 -34.16
C THR A 4 -1.22 11.07 -34.55
N LYS A 5 -0.28 11.94 -34.14
CA LYS A 5 1.14 11.62 -34.20
C LYS A 5 1.42 10.64 -33.05
N PHE A 6 1.37 9.35 -33.35
CA PHE A 6 1.97 8.32 -32.50
C PHE A 6 3.47 8.62 -32.38
N PHE A 7 3.89 9.15 -31.23
CA PHE A 7 5.30 9.10 -30.86
C PHE A 7 5.60 7.70 -30.33
N TYR A 8 6.48 7.00 -31.02
CA TYR A 8 6.97 5.68 -30.66
C TYR A 8 7.86 5.79 -29.41
N VAL A 9 7.27 5.73 -28.23
CA VAL A 9 7.98 5.37 -26.98
C VAL A 9 7.95 3.85 -26.74
N ALA A 10 7.20 3.10 -27.56
CA ALA A 10 7.05 1.65 -27.47
C ALA A 10 8.29 0.82 -27.88
N ALA A 11 9.38 1.43 -28.35
CA ALA A 11 10.50 0.69 -28.93
C ALA A 11 11.67 0.38 -27.96
N LEU A 12 11.63 0.84 -26.70
CA LEU A 12 12.77 0.70 -25.77
C LEU A 12 12.56 -0.29 -24.61
N ILE A 13 11.37 -0.85 -24.43
CA ILE A 13 11.09 -1.80 -23.34
C ILE A 13 11.30 -3.26 -23.78
N TRP A 14 11.42 -3.55 -25.08
CA TRP A 14 11.64 -4.90 -25.60
C TRP A 14 13.09 -5.41 -25.56
N GLY A 15 14.03 -4.65 -24.99
CA GLY A 15 15.46 -4.99 -24.93
C GLY A 15 15.94 -5.63 -23.63
N LEU A 16 15.11 -5.76 -22.58
CA LEU A 16 15.54 -6.24 -21.25
C LEU A 16 14.93 -7.57 -20.80
N ALA A 17 14.22 -8.26 -21.70
CA ALA A 17 13.85 -9.66 -21.46
C ALA A 17 14.95 -10.57 -22.03
N PHE A 18 15.41 -11.53 -21.21
CA PHE A 18 16.45 -12.54 -21.43
C PHE A 18 17.89 -12.16 -21.07
N THR A 19 18.19 -12.16 -19.77
CA THR A 19 19.43 -12.78 -19.29
C THR A 19 19.11 -14.19 -18.80
N THR A 20 19.46 -15.17 -19.62
CA THR A 20 19.47 -16.58 -19.25
C THR A 20 20.48 -16.79 -18.12
N THR A 21 20.09 -17.59 -17.13
CA THR A 21 20.96 -18.11 -16.07
C THR A 21 22.20 -18.79 -16.68
N SER A 22 23.35 -18.14 -16.54
CA SER A 22 24.66 -18.71 -16.80
C SER A 22 25.31 -19.00 -15.47
N CYS A 23 25.31 -20.27 -15.06
CA CYS A 23 26.06 -20.74 -13.91
C CYS A 23 27.54 -20.38 -14.06
N SER A 24 28.02 -19.46 -13.23
CA SER A 24 29.43 -19.30 -12.88
C SER A 24 29.49 -19.22 -11.37
N SER A 25 30.15 -20.21 -10.77
CA SER A 25 30.50 -20.24 -9.37
C SER A 25 31.54 -19.16 -9.10
N ASP A 26 31.16 -18.08 -8.42
CA ASP A 26 32.06 -17.20 -7.67
C ASP A 26 31.21 -16.50 -6.59
N ASP A 27 31.82 -16.27 -5.43
CA ASP A 27 31.25 -15.61 -4.25
C ASP A 27 30.90 -14.13 -4.52
N ASP A 28 29.94 -13.87 -5.41
CA ASP A 28 29.42 -12.54 -5.67
C ASP A 28 28.35 -12.23 -4.63
N ASN A 29 28.78 -11.74 -3.47
CA ASN A 29 27.89 -10.97 -2.62
C ASN A 29 27.55 -9.68 -3.41
N PRO A 30 26.31 -9.50 -3.90
CA PRO A 30 26.00 -8.34 -4.74
C PRO A 30 26.29 -7.08 -3.94
N THR A 31 27.18 -6.22 -4.46
CA THR A 31 27.44 -4.90 -3.89
C THR A 31 26.12 -4.15 -3.88
N ILE A 32 25.62 -3.78 -2.70
CA ILE A 32 24.38 -3.02 -2.58
C ILE A 32 24.69 -1.60 -3.04
N ASP A 33 24.16 -1.20 -4.20
CA ASP A 33 24.18 0.18 -4.65
C ASP A 33 22.90 0.86 -4.14
N PRO A 34 22.99 1.80 -3.18
CA PRO A 34 21.82 2.51 -2.67
C PRO A 34 21.20 3.49 -3.67
N ALA A 35 21.61 3.44 -4.95
CA ALA A 35 21.12 4.25 -6.05
C ALA A 35 21.08 5.74 -5.66
N ASN A 36 22.17 6.18 -5.02
CA ASN A 36 22.22 7.48 -4.38
C ASN A 36 22.26 8.60 -5.43
N ILE A 37 21.16 9.35 -5.55
CA ILE A 37 21.05 10.52 -6.43
C ILE A 37 20.53 11.73 -5.66
N ASP A 38 20.95 12.92 -6.07
CA ASP A 38 20.46 14.21 -5.56
C ASP A 38 19.82 15.02 -6.68
N TYR A 39 18.85 15.86 -6.32
CA TYR A 39 18.25 16.80 -7.24
C TYR A 39 19.28 17.87 -7.63
N THR A 40 19.49 18.10 -8.92
CA THR A 40 20.42 19.10 -9.45
C THR A 40 19.82 19.82 -10.65
N SER A 41 20.44 20.91 -11.09
CA SER A 41 20.04 21.61 -12.32
C SER A 41 20.08 20.73 -13.57
N GLU A 42 20.99 19.76 -13.62
CA GLU A 42 21.20 18.89 -14.78
C GLU A 42 20.11 17.82 -14.91
N ASN A 43 19.58 17.32 -13.79
CA ASN A 43 18.55 16.28 -13.78
C ASN A 43 17.14 16.78 -13.48
N ALA A 44 16.97 18.08 -13.14
CA ALA A 44 15.70 18.68 -12.77
C ALA A 44 14.56 18.40 -13.77
N SER A 45 14.82 18.52 -15.09
CA SER A 45 13.78 18.30 -16.11
C SER A 45 13.26 16.85 -16.08
N SER A 46 14.16 15.88 -16.12
CA SER A 46 13.82 14.45 -16.02
C SER A 46 13.13 14.13 -14.70
N TRP A 47 13.58 14.74 -13.59
CA TRP A 47 12.98 14.57 -12.27
C TRP A 47 11.53 15.05 -12.24
N HIS A 48 11.26 16.24 -12.78
CA HIS A 48 9.92 16.82 -12.84
C HIS A 48 8.98 15.98 -13.73
N ASN A 49 9.44 15.62 -14.92
CA ASN A 49 8.67 14.82 -15.85
C ASN A 49 8.35 13.43 -15.29
N TYR A 50 9.32 12.79 -14.63
CA TYR A 50 9.10 11.48 -14.07
C TYR A 50 8.21 11.51 -12.82
N MET A 51 8.39 12.48 -11.91
CA MET A 51 7.48 12.67 -10.77
C MET A 51 6.04 12.91 -11.24
N ARG A 52 5.84 13.77 -12.26
CA ARG A 52 4.53 14.00 -12.86
C ARG A 52 3.91 12.72 -13.40
N ASN A 53 4.70 11.89 -14.09
CA ASN A 53 4.24 10.61 -14.62
C ASN A 53 3.81 9.64 -13.52
N VAL A 54 4.63 9.46 -12.48
CA VAL A 54 4.31 8.57 -11.36
C VAL A 54 3.07 9.05 -10.60
N ALA A 55 2.94 10.36 -10.35
CA ALA A 55 1.77 10.92 -9.69
C ALA A 55 0.49 10.80 -10.55
N ALA A 56 0.60 10.95 -11.88
CA ALA A 56 -0.53 10.75 -12.80
C ALA A 56 -1.02 9.29 -12.81
N LEU A 57 -0.09 8.32 -12.79
CA LEU A 57 -0.40 6.90 -12.66
C LEU A 57 -1.13 6.62 -11.33
N LEU A 58 -0.59 7.07 -10.20
CA LEU A 58 -1.20 6.93 -8.88
C LEU A 58 -2.61 7.55 -8.80
N LYS A 59 -2.80 8.73 -9.40
CA LYS A 59 -4.11 9.40 -9.51
C LYS A 59 -5.10 8.57 -10.31
N THR A 60 -4.67 8.02 -11.44
CA THR A 60 -5.48 7.17 -12.33
C THR A 60 -5.87 5.88 -11.64
N ASP A 61 -4.92 5.18 -11.03
CA ASP A 61 -5.13 3.90 -10.36
C ASP A 61 -6.08 4.06 -9.16
N ALA A 62 -5.88 5.07 -8.30
CA ALA A 62 -6.78 5.36 -7.19
C ALA A 62 -8.20 5.72 -7.65
N THR A 63 -8.32 6.46 -8.77
CA THR A 63 -9.62 6.79 -9.37
C THR A 63 -10.32 5.54 -9.88
N ASN A 64 -9.60 4.66 -10.57
CA ASN A 64 -10.13 3.40 -11.10
C ASN A 64 -10.57 2.47 -9.97
N LEU A 65 -9.76 2.35 -8.90
CA LEU A 65 -10.07 1.55 -7.73
C LEU A 65 -11.37 2.03 -7.05
N TYR A 66 -11.47 3.32 -6.76
CA TYR A 66 -12.69 3.89 -6.19
C TYR A 66 -13.90 3.69 -7.10
N ASN A 67 -13.77 3.94 -8.40
CA ASN A 67 -14.87 3.80 -9.35
C ASN A 67 -15.33 2.34 -9.52
N ALA A 68 -14.41 1.37 -9.45
CA ALA A 68 -14.75 -0.05 -9.48
C ALA A 68 -15.62 -0.43 -8.28
N TRP A 69 -15.28 0.04 -7.09
CA TRP A 69 -16.06 -0.18 -5.87
C TRP A 69 -17.38 0.59 -5.85
N ASN A 70 -17.36 1.86 -6.25
CA ASN A 70 -18.49 2.77 -6.07
C ASN A 70 -19.48 2.78 -7.24
N SER A 71 -18.96 2.68 -8.47
CA SER A 71 -19.72 3.05 -9.69
C SER A 71 -20.01 1.85 -10.60
N SER A 72 -18.99 1.18 -11.11
CA SER A 72 -19.17 0.04 -12.03
C SER A 72 -17.94 -0.85 -12.03
N TYR A 73 -18.16 -2.16 -11.89
CA TYR A 73 -17.11 -3.16 -12.01
C TYR A 73 -17.25 -3.94 -13.31
N LYS A 74 -16.19 -3.97 -14.15
CA LYS A 74 -16.16 -4.69 -15.44
C LYS A 74 -17.38 -4.38 -16.35
N GLY A 75 -17.89 -3.15 -16.30
CA GLY A 75 -19.04 -2.68 -17.08
C GLY A 75 -20.42 -3.06 -16.53
N GLY A 76 -20.49 -3.71 -15.37
CA GLY A 76 -21.72 -4.07 -14.66
C GLY A 76 -21.96 -3.23 -13.40
N ASP A 77 -22.63 -3.83 -12.42
CA ASP A 77 -22.86 -3.23 -11.10
C ASP A 77 -21.52 -2.92 -10.40
N SER A 78 -21.54 -1.98 -9.46
CA SER A 78 -20.37 -1.66 -8.65
C SER A 78 -19.94 -2.85 -7.77
N TYR A 79 -18.64 -2.98 -7.48
CA TYR A 79 -18.16 -4.07 -6.63
C TYR A 79 -18.77 -4.01 -5.22
N ALA A 80 -19.05 -2.81 -4.69
CA ALA A 80 -19.81 -2.65 -3.45
C ALA A 80 -21.21 -3.29 -3.53
N SER A 81 -21.92 -3.12 -4.65
CA SER A 81 -23.22 -3.74 -4.86
C SER A 81 -23.11 -5.26 -4.96
N LEU A 82 -22.12 -5.76 -5.70
CA LEU A 82 -21.87 -7.18 -5.88
C LEU A 82 -21.53 -7.88 -4.55
N PHE A 83 -20.61 -7.30 -3.77
CA PHE A 83 -20.16 -7.86 -2.49
C PHE A 83 -21.28 -7.83 -1.44
N LYS A 84 -22.07 -6.74 -1.36
CA LYS A 84 -23.23 -6.68 -0.45
C LYS A 84 -24.40 -7.57 -0.88
N ALA A 85 -24.51 -7.92 -2.16
CA ALA A 85 -25.55 -8.81 -2.66
C ALA A 85 -25.21 -10.29 -2.44
N HIS A 86 -23.92 -10.64 -2.54
CA HIS A 86 -23.35 -11.96 -2.25
C HIS A 86 -24.25 -13.13 -2.68
N ASN A 87 -24.71 -13.09 -3.94
CA ASN A 87 -25.69 -14.00 -4.52
C ASN A 87 -25.10 -14.95 -5.57
N GLY A 88 -23.78 -15.04 -5.68
CA GLY A 88 -23.09 -15.85 -6.68
C GLY A 88 -21.58 -15.91 -6.47
N SER A 89 -20.91 -16.88 -7.11
CA SER A 89 -19.45 -17.05 -6.99
C SER A 89 -18.70 -15.73 -7.28
N PRO A 90 -17.66 -15.38 -6.50
CA PRO A 90 -17.10 -16.15 -5.37
C PRO A 90 -17.85 -15.99 -4.04
N TYR A 91 -18.73 -14.99 -3.90
CA TYR A 91 -19.44 -14.70 -2.63
C TYR A 91 -20.90 -15.12 -2.68
N ALA A 92 -21.21 -16.32 -2.20
CA ALA A 92 -22.55 -16.89 -2.26
C ALA A 92 -23.36 -16.76 -0.95
N SER A 93 -22.78 -16.13 0.08
CA SER A 93 -23.40 -15.85 1.38
C SER A 93 -22.67 -14.74 2.11
N ALA A 94 -23.28 -14.11 3.11
CA ALA A 94 -22.58 -13.16 3.95
C ALA A 94 -21.47 -13.82 4.78
N LEU A 95 -21.59 -15.11 5.11
CA LEU A 95 -20.49 -15.87 5.71
C LEU A 95 -19.25 -15.87 4.80
N SER A 96 -19.40 -16.16 3.50
CA SER A 96 -18.26 -16.15 2.57
C SER A 96 -17.60 -14.77 2.45
N CYS A 97 -18.38 -13.69 2.52
CA CYS A 97 -17.84 -12.33 2.59
C CYS A 97 -17.05 -12.08 3.88
N VAL A 98 -17.59 -12.51 5.02
CA VAL A 98 -16.94 -12.33 6.32
C VAL A 98 -15.68 -13.18 6.45
N GLU A 99 -15.66 -14.39 5.89
CA GLU A 99 -14.45 -15.21 5.81
C GLU A 99 -13.35 -14.51 5.02
N GLU A 100 -13.67 -13.92 3.86
CA GLU A 100 -12.72 -13.12 3.07
C GLU A 100 -12.19 -11.91 3.86
N ILE A 101 -13.08 -11.17 4.54
CA ILE A 101 -12.68 -10.03 5.38
C ILE A 101 -11.69 -10.46 6.47
N VAL A 102 -11.98 -11.57 7.16
CA VAL A 102 -11.11 -12.06 8.24
C VAL A 102 -9.80 -12.62 7.70
N ASP A 103 -9.83 -13.32 6.57
CA ASP A 103 -8.62 -13.82 5.90
C ASP A 103 -7.69 -12.67 5.51
N LYS A 104 -8.24 -11.62 4.88
CA LYS A 104 -7.45 -10.46 4.45
C LYS A 104 -6.92 -9.63 5.62
N CYS A 105 -7.64 -9.59 6.74
CA CYS A 105 -7.11 -9.05 8.00
C CYS A 105 -5.94 -9.89 8.55
N ALA A 106 -6.01 -11.22 8.49
CA ALA A 106 -4.93 -12.09 8.94
C ALA A 106 -3.72 -12.03 8.00
N GLU A 107 -3.94 -11.95 6.69
CA GLU A 107 -2.88 -11.80 5.67
C GLU A 107 -2.03 -10.55 5.93
N ILE A 108 -2.65 -9.38 6.14
CA ILE A 108 -1.87 -8.17 6.41
C ILE A 108 -1.18 -8.20 7.78
N ALA A 109 -1.78 -8.84 8.80
CA ALA A 109 -1.10 -9.06 10.09
C ALA A 109 0.16 -9.93 9.92
N ASN A 110 0.05 -10.99 9.10
CA ASN A 110 1.16 -11.86 8.73
C ASN A 110 2.24 -11.08 7.97
N GLU A 111 1.86 -10.37 6.92
CA GLU A 111 2.77 -9.63 6.05
C GLU A 111 3.56 -8.58 6.83
N VAL A 112 2.90 -7.79 7.68
CA VAL A 112 3.56 -6.82 8.56
C VAL A 112 4.59 -7.51 9.46
N GLY A 113 4.19 -8.59 10.14
CA GLY A 113 5.07 -9.27 11.11
C GLY A 113 6.22 -10.03 10.46
N THR A 114 5.98 -10.70 9.34
CA THR A 114 6.92 -11.67 8.75
C THR A 114 7.74 -11.12 7.60
N ALA A 115 7.16 -10.21 6.79
CA ALA A 115 7.84 -9.62 5.64
C ALA A 115 8.32 -8.20 5.97
N LYS A 116 7.41 -7.24 6.18
CA LYS A 116 7.76 -5.82 6.35
C LYS A 116 8.72 -5.58 7.53
N ILE A 117 8.50 -6.28 8.66
CA ILE A 117 9.39 -6.23 9.83
C ILE A 117 10.38 -7.42 9.81
N GLY A 118 9.88 -8.62 9.54
CA GLY A 118 10.62 -9.87 9.68
C GLY A 118 11.76 -10.04 8.69
N ASP A 119 11.59 -9.67 7.42
CA ASP A 119 12.64 -9.83 6.41
C ASP A 119 13.86 -8.94 6.71
N PRO A 120 13.71 -7.61 6.97
CA PRO A 120 14.83 -6.79 7.44
C PRO A 120 15.48 -7.33 8.72
N TYR A 121 14.68 -7.78 9.70
CA TYR A 121 15.21 -8.36 10.93
C TYR A 121 16.07 -9.60 10.65
N ASN A 122 15.56 -10.55 9.86
CA ASN A 122 16.24 -11.79 9.54
C ASN A 122 17.53 -11.55 8.76
N LEU A 123 17.51 -10.66 7.76
CA LEU A 123 18.70 -10.21 7.03
C LEU A 123 19.75 -9.64 8.00
N TYR A 124 19.34 -8.76 8.90
CA TYR A 124 20.24 -8.14 9.87
C TYR A 124 20.87 -9.20 10.79
N LYS A 125 20.07 -10.14 11.30
CA LYS A 125 20.53 -11.22 12.18
C LYS A 125 21.45 -12.21 11.47
N ALA A 126 21.30 -12.38 10.15
CA ALA A 126 22.18 -13.21 9.32
C ALA A 126 23.53 -12.54 9.01
N GLY A 127 23.71 -11.26 9.35
CA GLY A 127 24.92 -10.48 9.06
C GLY A 127 24.83 -9.65 7.78
N ASN A 128 23.72 -9.73 7.04
CA ASN A 128 23.44 -8.91 5.85
C ASN A 128 22.88 -7.54 6.27
N THR A 129 23.60 -6.82 7.12
CA THR A 129 23.09 -5.62 7.79
C THR A 129 22.78 -4.48 6.83
N GLU A 130 23.57 -4.32 5.76
CA GLU A 130 23.32 -3.29 4.75
C GLU A 130 22.07 -3.62 3.92
N GLU A 131 21.90 -4.88 3.53
CA GLU A 131 20.70 -5.38 2.83
C GLU A 131 19.45 -5.13 3.66
N ALA A 132 19.51 -5.47 4.95
CA ALA A 132 18.44 -5.23 5.90
C ALA A 132 18.04 -3.75 5.97
N LEU A 133 19.02 -2.83 5.94
CA LEU A 133 18.77 -1.40 5.98
C LEU A 133 17.99 -0.93 4.74
N TYR A 134 18.29 -1.47 3.55
CA TYR A 134 17.65 -1.07 2.29
C TYR A 134 16.39 -1.86 1.95
N ALA A 135 16.12 -2.96 2.67
CA ALA A 135 14.90 -3.76 2.54
C ALA A 135 13.68 -3.18 3.28
N VAL A 136 13.87 -2.21 4.19
CA VAL A 136 12.76 -1.65 5.00
C VAL A 136 11.81 -0.81 4.13
N GLU A 137 10.58 -1.27 3.91
CA GLU A 137 9.54 -0.49 3.21
C GLU A 137 9.30 0.86 3.88
N SER A 138 9.04 1.93 3.10
CA SER A 138 8.81 3.29 3.62
C SER A 138 9.99 3.89 4.41
N TRP A 139 11.23 3.48 4.12
CA TRP A 139 12.40 4.02 4.82
C TRP A 139 12.88 5.36 4.30
N TYR A 140 12.61 5.73 3.04
CA TYR A 140 13.14 7.00 2.49
C TYR A 140 12.61 8.20 3.27
N SER A 141 11.36 8.12 3.72
CA SER A 141 10.65 9.10 4.55
C SER A 141 10.69 8.79 6.06
N TRP A 142 11.40 7.74 6.48
CA TRP A 142 11.37 7.23 7.86
C TRP A 142 9.94 6.89 8.36
N HIS A 143 9.04 6.49 7.47
CA HIS A 143 7.62 6.32 7.76
C HIS A 143 7.21 4.88 8.10
N SER A 144 8.06 3.88 7.84
CA SER A 144 7.85 2.44 8.15
C SER A 144 7.01 2.11 9.40
N ARG A 145 7.32 2.69 10.57
CA ARG A 145 6.55 2.42 11.82
C ARG A 145 5.10 2.86 11.71
N ASP A 146 4.85 4.05 11.16
CA ASP A 146 3.52 4.64 11.06
C ASP A 146 2.72 3.95 9.96
N ASP A 147 3.37 3.61 8.86
CA ASP A 147 2.86 2.77 7.77
C ASP A 147 2.31 1.44 8.30
N TYR A 148 3.17 0.63 8.92
CA TYR A 148 2.79 -0.70 9.39
C TYR A 148 1.74 -0.62 10.51
N THR A 149 1.75 0.45 11.30
CA THR A 149 0.70 0.72 12.29
C THR A 149 -0.64 1.02 11.63
N ASN A 150 -0.65 1.76 10.53
CA ASN A 150 -1.85 2.03 9.74
C ASN A 150 -2.40 0.75 9.10
N ASN A 151 -1.54 -0.19 8.68
CA ASN A 151 -1.97 -1.53 8.26
C ASN A 151 -2.73 -2.25 9.39
N ILE A 152 -2.24 -2.22 10.63
CA ILE A 152 -2.97 -2.78 11.79
C ILE A 152 -4.27 -2.01 12.07
N TYR A 153 -4.31 -0.70 11.85
CA TYR A 153 -5.56 0.06 11.94
C TYR A 153 -6.54 -0.26 10.80
N SER A 154 -6.10 -0.76 9.65
CA SER A 154 -6.99 -1.32 8.63
C SER A 154 -7.78 -2.50 9.19
N ILE A 155 -7.11 -3.42 9.90
CA ILE A 155 -7.74 -4.55 10.61
C ILE A 155 -8.75 -4.04 11.65
N ARG A 156 -8.34 -3.05 12.46
CA ARG A 156 -9.24 -2.42 13.44
C ARG A 156 -10.51 -1.90 12.77
N ASN A 157 -10.35 -1.17 11.67
CA ASN A 157 -11.46 -0.54 10.97
C ASN A 157 -12.43 -1.61 10.42
N ALA A 158 -11.89 -2.68 9.83
CA ALA A 158 -12.67 -3.83 9.37
C ALA A 158 -13.45 -4.50 10.52
N TYR A 159 -12.79 -4.77 11.65
CA TYR A 159 -13.41 -5.42 12.80
C TYR A 159 -14.46 -4.56 13.50
N TYR A 160 -14.25 -3.24 13.53
CA TYR A 160 -15.14 -2.26 14.18
C TYR A 160 -16.24 -1.72 13.28
N GLY A 161 -16.12 -1.89 11.96
CA GLY A 161 -17.04 -1.31 10.99
C GLY A 161 -17.03 0.22 11.01
N SER A 162 -15.87 0.85 11.25
CA SER A 162 -15.72 2.30 11.33
C SER A 162 -14.29 2.75 10.97
N LEU A 163 -14.10 4.03 10.68
CA LEU A 163 -12.78 4.62 10.43
C LEU A 163 -12.23 5.44 11.62
N ASP A 164 -13.10 5.82 12.54
CA ASP A 164 -12.80 6.72 13.67
C ASP A 164 -12.44 5.97 14.97
N GLY A 165 -12.42 4.64 14.93
CA GLY A 165 -12.12 3.80 16.09
C GLY A 165 -13.33 3.52 17.00
N SER A 166 -14.52 4.01 16.66
CA SER A 166 -15.77 3.63 17.35
C SER A 166 -16.20 2.21 16.97
N ILE A 167 -16.80 1.47 17.89
CA ILE A 167 -17.35 0.14 17.58
C ILE A 167 -18.79 0.32 17.06
N ASN A 168 -19.02 0.02 15.79
CA ASN A 168 -20.34 0.14 15.19
C ASN A 168 -21.27 -0.99 15.67
N ALA A 169 -22.58 -0.72 15.79
CA ALA A 169 -23.57 -1.73 16.17
C ALA A 169 -23.65 -2.90 15.17
N ASN A 170 -23.35 -2.65 13.90
CA ASN A 170 -23.34 -3.65 12.82
C ASN A 170 -21.89 -4.03 12.47
N SER A 171 -21.10 -4.48 13.46
CA SER A 171 -19.70 -4.86 13.27
C SER A 171 -19.42 -6.28 13.73
N LEU A 172 -18.31 -6.86 13.26
CA LEU A 172 -17.84 -8.16 13.76
C LEU A 172 -17.59 -8.11 15.27
N SER A 173 -17.02 -7.02 15.78
CA SER A 173 -16.85 -6.83 17.23
C SER A 173 -18.18 -6.93 17.98
N THR A 174 -19.24 -6.24 17.54
CA THR A 174 -20.56 -6.30 18.21
C THR A 174 -21.18 -7.70 18.13
N VAL A 175 -21.11 -8.36 16.97
CA VAL A 175 -21.64 -9.73 16.81
C VAL A 175 -20.91 -10.71 17.72
N VAL A 176 -19.58 -10.70 17.73
CA VAL A 176 -18.76 -11.61 18.55
C VAL A 176 -18.94 -11.30 20.03
N ALA A 177 -18.98 -10.03 20.42
CA ALA A 177 -19.22 -9.63 21.82
C ALA A 177 -20.57 -10.16 22.35
N GLY A 178 -21.59 -10.25 21.50
CA GLY A 178 -22.92 -10.73 21.88
C GLY A 178 -22.98 -12.22 22.26
N VAL A 179 -22.06 -13.04 21.75
CA VAL A 179 -22.06 -14.50 21.96
C VAL A 179 -20.80 -15.04 22.64
N ASN A 180 -19.67 -14.33 22.50
CA ASN A 180 -18.39 -14.64 23.12
C ASN A 180 -17.61 -13.33 23.46
N PRO A 181 -17.98 -12.65 24.56
CA PRO A 181 -17.33 -11.41 24.99
C PRO A 181 -15.81 -11.53 25.22
N SER A 182 -15.36 -12.72 25.62
CA SER A 182 -13.93 -12.97 25.87
C SER A 182 -13.14 -12.98 24.57
N LEU A 183 -13.67 -13.63 23.53
CA LEU A 183 -13.04 -13.64 22.20
C LEU A 183 -12.97 -12.23 21.60
N ASP A 184 -14.07 -11.46 21.63
CA ASP A 184 -14.07 -10.07 21.16
C ASP A 184 -13.04 -9.21 21.91
N THR A 185 -12.98 -9.34 23.24
CA THR A 185 -11.97 -8.63 24.05
C THR A 185 -10.55 -9.03 23.65
N ASN A 186 -10.30 -10.31 23.42
CA ASN A 186 -8.97 -10.79 23.03
C ASN A 186 -8.57 -10.30 21.64
N VAL A 187 -9.48 -10.29 20.65
CA VAL A 187 -9.23 -9.75 19.31
C VAL A 187 -8.88 -8.27 19.40
N LYS A 188 -9.66 -7.48 20.13
CA LYS A 188 -9.39 -6.04 20.33
C LYS A 188 -8.05 -5.78 21.00
N ASN A 189 -7.72 -6.57 22.02
CA ASN A 189 -6.44 -6.46 22.71
C ASN A 189 -5.28 -6.82 21.80
N ALA A 190 -5.40 -7.85 20.95
CA ALA A 190 -4.37 -8.23 19.98
C ALA A 190 -4.14 -7.13 18.94
N ILE A 191 -5.21 -6.54 18.38
CA ILE A 191 -5.13 -5.40 17.45
C ILE A 191 -4.37 -4.24 18.10
N GLN A 192 -4.77 -3.85 19.32
CA GLN A 192 -4.13 -2.75 20.03
C GLN A 192 -2.67 -3.06 20.40
N LYS A 193 -2.37 -4.31 20.79
CA LYS A 193 -1.03 -4.75 21.16
C LYS A 193 -0.09 -4.70 19.96
N ALA A 194 -0.51 -5.19 18.79
CA ALA A 194 0.28 -5.14 17.57
C ALA A 194 0.60 -3.70 17.15
N ALA A 195 -0.43 -2.83 17.03
CA ALA A 195 -0.23 -1.42 16.70
C ALA A 195 0.70 -0.72 17.69
N LYS A 196 0.54 -0.98 19.00
CA LYS A 196 1.38 -0.39 20.04
C LYS A 196 2.82 -0.91 19.99
N ALA A 197 3.02 -2.20 19.75
CA ALA A 197 4.35 -2.80 19.70
C ALA A 197 5.17 -2.29 18.50
N ILE A 198 4.53 -2.12 17.33
CA ILE A 198 5.15 -1.47 16.16
C ILE A 198 5.56 -0.04 16.52
N GLN A 199 4.68 0.72 17.18
CA GLN A 199 4.98 2.07 17.63
C GLN A 199 6.05 2.13 18.74
N ASP A 200 6.28 1.04 19.48
CA ASP A 200 7.32 1.00 20.50
C ASP A 200 8.73 0.80 19.92
N ILE A 201 8.84 0.35 18.67
CA ILE A 201 10.13 0.34 17.95
C ILE A 201 10.70 1.77 17.97
N PRO A 202 11.97 1.98 18.32
CA PRO A 202 12.54 3.32 18.29
C PRO A 202 12.57 3.89 16.86
N GLN A 203 12.20 5.17 16.72
CA GLN A 203 12.15 5.85 15.43
C GLN A 203 13.57 6.21 14.92
N PRO A 204 13.93 5.94 13.65
CA PRO A 204 13.20 5.11 12.67
C PRO A 204 13.49 3.61 12.83
N PHE A 205 12.56 2.75 12.41
CA PHE A 205 12.74 1.28 12.46
C PHE A 205 14.03 0.83 11.75
N ARG A 206 14.34 1.39 10.56
CA ARG A 206 15.57 1.10 9.80
C ARG A 206 16.87 1.18 10.63
N ASN A 207 16.93 2.08 11.62
CA ASN A 207 18.12 2.25 12.47
C ASN A 207 18.10 1.36 13.72
N HIS A 208 17.00 0.67 13.97
CA HIS A 208 16.73 -0.10 15.17
C HIS A 208 16.22 -1.52 14.85
N ILE A 209 16.53 -2.03 13.66
CA ILE A 209 16.15 -3.37 13.18
C ILE A 209 16.42 -4.46 14.23
N PRO A 210 17.60 -4.57 14.88
CA PRO A 210 17.86 -5.66 15.83
C PRO A 210 17.33 -5.40 17.26
N SER A 211 16.43 -4.43 17.45
CA SER A 211 15.93 -4.04 18.77
C SER A 211 15.03 -5.11 19.40
N ASN A 212 14.89 -5.09 20.73
CA ASN A 212 13.94 -5.98 21.41
C ASN A 212 12.50 -5.60 21.07
N GLU A 213 12.25 -4.33 20.81
CA GLU A 213 10.97 -3.78 20.39
C GLU A 213 10.57 -4.28 19.00
N THR A 214 11.54 -4.48 18.08
CA THR A 214 11.29 -5.17 16.80
C THR A 214 10.80 -6.60 17.02
N VAL A 215 11.44 -7.35 17.93
CA VAL A 215 10.98 -8.70 18.29
C VAL A 215 9.57 -8.67 18.89
N ALA A 216 9.32 -7.74 19.82
CA ALA A 216 8.00 -7.58 20.43
C ALA A 216 6.90 -7.22 19.41
N ALA A 217 7.23 -6.42 18.38
CA ALA A 217 6.32 -6.10 17.28
C ALA A 217 6.01 -7.34 16.42
N MET A 218 7.03 -8.12 16.02
CA MET A 218 6.83 -9.38 15.29
C MET A 218 5.96 -10.36 16.09
N ASP A 219 6.25 -10.54 17.38
CA ASP A 219 5.49 -11.43 18.26
C ASP A 219 4.02 -10.98 18.37
N ALA A 220 3.78 -9.67 18.53
CA ALA A 220 2.42 -9.14 18.62
C ALA A 220 1.64 -9.25 17.30
N CYS A 221 2.29 -9.08 16.15
CA CYS A 221 1.69 -9.32 14.83
C CYS A 221 1.36 -10.80 14.62
N ALA A 222 2.23 -11.73 15.06
CA ALA A 222 1.98 -13.16 15.00
C ALA A 222 0.80 -13.59 15.90
N GLU A 223 0.69 -13.01 17.11
CA GLU A 223 -0.48 -13.23 17.98
C GLU A 223 -1.78 -12.72 17.32
N LEU A 224 -1.73 -11.56 16.67
CA LEU A 224 -2.87 -10.98 15.96
C LEU A 224 -3.29 -11.83 14.75
N GLU A 225 -2.33 -12.25 13.92
CA GLU A 225 -2.59 -13.17 12.79
C GLU A 225 -3.29 -14.44 13.29
N SER A 226 -2.74 -15.05 14.34
CA SER A 226 -3.25 -16.31 14.88
C SER A 226 -4.67 -16.17 15.42
N ILE A 227 -4.97 -15.12 16.19
CA ILE A 227 -6.33 -14.96 16.75
C ILE A 227 -7.37 -14.64 15.67
N LEU A 228 -6.98 -13.93 14.60
CA LEU A 228 -7.88 -13.67 13.46
C LEU A 228 -8.18 -14.95 12.68
N LYS A 229 -7.12 -15.64 12.24
CA LYS A 229 -7.23 -16.80 11.34
C LYS A 229 -7.73 -18.06 12.03
N ASN A 230 -7.35 -18.28 13.29
CA ASN A 230 -7.72 -19.48 14.02
C ASN A 230 -8.98 -19.24 14.85
N ASP A 231 -8.91 -18.40 15.88
CA ASP A 231 -9.98 -18.31 16.88
C ASP A 231 -11.22 -17.59 16.32
N LEU A 232 -11.05 -16.40 15.76
CA LEU A 232 -12.15 -15.59 15.24
C LEU A 232 -12.84 -16.27 14.05
N LYS A 233 -12.07 -16.64 13.02
CA LYS A 233 -12.63 -17.28 11.83
C LYS A 233 -13.34 -18.59 12.16
N SER A 234 -12.72 -19.47 12.94
CA SER A 234 -13.34 -20.76 13.32
C SER A 234 -14.59 -20.56 14.17
N TYR A 235 -14.61 -19.56 15.05
CA TYR A 235 -15.78 -19.26 15.86
C TYR A 235 -16.95 -18.75 15.02
N ILE A 236 -16.69 -17.89 14.02
CA ILE A 236 -17.71 -17.44 13.08
C ILE A 236 -18.20 -18.61 12.22
N ALA A 237 -17.31 -19.39 11.62
CA ALA A 237 -17.67 -20.49 10.71
C ALA A 237 -18.45 -21.64 11.39
N ASN A 238 -18.36 -21.79 12.72
CA ASN A 238 -19.05 -22.84 13.43
C ASN A 238 -20.56 -22.57 13.57
N ASN A 239 -21.38 -23.33 12.82
CA ASN A 239 -22.84 -23.27 12.85
C ASN A 239 -23.46 -23.39 14.27
N ALA A 240 -22.78 -24.07 15.21
CA ALA A 240 -23.28 -24.20 16.58
C ALA A 240 -23.35 -22.86 17.34
N ASN A 241 -22.60 -21.85 16.88
CA ASN A 241 -22.57 -20.52 17.50
C ASN A 241 -23.70 -19.59 17.00
N ASN A 242 -24.44 -19.98 15.95
CA ASN A 242 -25.61 -19.26 15.42
C ASN A 242 -25.36 -17.79 15.02
N ILE A 243 -24.13 -17.43 14.63
CA ILE A 243 -23.77 -16.06 14.19
C ILE A 243 -23.44 -15.94 12.70
N ASN A 244 -23.47 -17.03 11.93
CA ASN A 244 -23.03 -17.06 10.53
C ASN A 244 -24.14 -17.10 9.49
N THR A 245 -25.37 -16.83 9.89
CA THR A 245 -26.48 -16.72 8.95
C THR A 245 -26.47 -15.34 8.28
N ASP A 246 -27.00 -15.25 7.05
CA ASP A 246 -27.17 -13.97 6.34
C ASP A 246 -27.96 -12.96 7.17
N ALA A 247 -28.95 -13.41 7.95
CA ALA A 247 -29.71 -12.52 8.84
C ALA A 247 -28.84 -11.81 9.89
N VAL A 248 -27.75 -12.43 10.34
CA VAL A 248 -26.80 -11.86 11.30
C VAL A 248 -25.68 -11.08 10.59
N LEU A 249 -25.14 -11.62 9.49
CA LEU A 249 -23.94 -11.07 8.86
C LEU A 249 -24.20 -10.06 7.74
N ASN A 250 -25.39 -10.02 7.10
CA ASN A 250 -25.68 -9.02 6.06
C ASN A 250 -25.48 -7.58 6.59
N PRO A 251 -25.99 -7.19 7.77
CA PRO A 251 -25.75 -5.84 8.30
C PRO A 251 -24.26 -5.53 8.50
N VAL A 252 -23.46 -6.54 8.88
CA VAL A 252 -22.01 -6.40 9.05
C VAL A 252 -21.32 -6.15 7.71
N VAL A 253 -21.64 -6.94 6.69
CA VAL A 253 -21.09 -6.77 5.33
C VAL A 253 -21.49 -5.41 4.75
N MET A 254 -22.74 -5.00 4.91
CA MET A 254 -23.22 -3.69 4.46
C MET A 254 -22.47 -2.55 5.15
N GLN A 255 -22.35 -2.59 6.48
CA GLN A 255 -21.64 -1.58 7.25
C GLN A 255 -20.15 -1.52 6.87
N TYR A 256 -19.51 -2.67 6.74
CA TYR A 256 -18.11 -2.76 6.33
C TYR A 256 -17.88 -2.11 4.96
N VAL A 257 -18.69 -2.43 3.95
CA VAL A 257 -18.54 -1.84 2.62
C VAL A 257 -18.83 -0.34 2.62
N ASP A 258 -19.95 0.07 3.21
CA ASP A 258 -20.45 1.44 3.06
C ASP A 258 -19.76 2.46 3.99
N ALA A 259 -19.19 2.00 5.12
CA ALA A 259 -18.55 2.88 6.11
C ALA A 259 -17.04 2.70 6.21
N VAL A 260 -16.46 1.60 5.72
CA VAL A 260 -15.02 1.34 5.77
C VAL A 260 -14.42 1.36 4.37
N VAL A 261 -14.78 0.40 3.52
CA VAL A 261 -14.07 0.18 2.24
C VAL A 261 -14.29 1.35 1.26
N VAL A 262 -15.54 1.65 0.91
CA VAL A 262 -15.84 2.69 -0.09
C VAL A 262 -15.36 4.08 0.37
N PRO A 263 -15.58 4.50 1.64
CA PRO A 263 -15.05 5.78 2.11
C PRO A 263 -13.51 5.83 2.15
N THR A 264 -12.83 4.72 2.45
CA THR A 264 -11.36 4.68 2.41
C THR A 264 -10.85 4.90 0.99
N TYR A 265 -11.39 4.18 0.00
CA TYR A 265 -11.00 4.37 -1.40
C TYR A 265 -11.42 5.73 -1.96
N LYS A 266 -12.52 6.31 -1.48
CA LYS A 266 -12.87 7.69 -1.80
C LYS A 266 -11.80 8.66 -1.30
N SER A 267 -11.38 8.50 -0.05
CA SER A 267 -10.35 9.33 0.56
C SER A 267 -9.01 9.17 -0.16
N LEU A 268 -8.63 7.94 -0.53
CA LEU A 268 -7.45 7.64 -1.33
C LEU A 268 -7.48 8.37 -2.68
N LYS A 269 -8.60 8.29 -3.41
CA LYS A 269 -8.76 9.02 -4.67
C LYS A 269 -8.57 10.53 -4.48
N GLU A 270 -9.29 11.13 -3.53
CA GLU A 270 -9.25 12.58 -3.28
C GLU A 270 -7.86 13.05 -2.86
N LYS A 271 -7.15 12.25 -2.06
CA LYS A 271 -5.80 12.58 -1.58
C LYS A 271 -4.73 12.33 -2.66
N ASN A 272 -4.88 11.34 -3.55
CA ASN A 272 -4.02 11.18 -4.73
C ASN A 272 -4.24 12.30 -5.75
N ASP A 273 -5.47 12.80 -5.91
CA ASP A 273 -5.76 14.01 -6.69
C ASP A 273 -4.99 15.23 -6.12
N ALA A 274 -4.98 15.39 -4.80
CA ALA A 274 -4.23 16.46 -4.13
C ALA A 274 -2.70 16.29 -4.24
N LEU A 275 -2.20 15.06 -4.11
CA LEU A 275 -0.79 14.72 -4.30
C LEU A 275 -0.31 15.05 -5.71
N TYR A 276 -1.11 14.70 -6.73
CA TYR A 276 -0.81 15.08 -8.11
C TYR A 276 -0.64 16.60 -8.25
N ASN A 277 -1.58 17.39 -7.73
CA ASN A 277 -1.49 18.85 -7.78
C ASN A 277 -0.26 19.41 -7.06
N ALA A 278 0.13 18.81 -5.91
CA ALA A 278 1.33 19.20 -5.19
C ALA A 278 2.61 18.90 -5.99
N VAL A 279 2.65 17.76 -6.68
CA VAL A 279 3.76 17.37 -7.57
C VAL A 279 3.85 18.29 -8.79
N ILE A 280 2.72 18.67 -9.40
CA ILE A 280 2.71 19.66 -10.50
C ILE A 280 3.24 21.01 -10.01
N ALA A 281 2.79 21.47 -8.84
CA ALA A 281 3.27 22.73 -8.26
C ALA A 281 4.79 22.70 -7.98
N LEU A 282 5.33 21.55 -7.56
CA LEU A 282 6.77 21.33 -7.39
C LEU A 282 7.51 21.36 -8.73
N ALA A 283 6.99 20.67 -9.75
CA ALA A 283 7.59 20.65 -11.09
C ALA A 283 7.64 22.04 -11.75
N ASP A 284 6.58 22.83 -11.60
CA ASP A 284 6.45 24.16 -12.20
C ASP A 284 7.31 25.22 -11.49
N ASN A 285 7.50 25.09 -10.17
CA ASN A 285 8.24 26.06 -9.37
C ASN A 285 9.06 25.37 -8.25
N PRO A 286 10.18 24.72 -8.61
CA PRO A 286 10.95 23.91 -7.68
C PRO A 286 11.55 24.75 -6.55
N SER A 287 11.32 24.31 -5.31
CA SER A 287 11.87 24.93 -4.11
C SER A 287 11.79 23.95 -2.94
N ASN A 288 12.56 24.20 -1.87
CA ASN A 288 12.47 23.39 -0.64
C ASN A 288 11.04 23.35 -0.09
N SER A 289 10.35 24.50 -0.06
CA SER A 289 8.95 24.56 0.39
C SER A 289 7.98 23.79 -0.51
N ALA A 290 8.29 23.67 -1.80
CA ALA A 290 7.48 22.84 -2.70
C ALA A 290 7.73 21.34 -2.48
N PHE A 291 8.98 20.93 -2.20
CA PHE A 291 9.28 19.57 -1.76
C PHE A 291 8.56 19.24 -0.45
N ASP A 292 8.61 20.13 0.55
CA ASP A 292 7.91 19.95 1.84
C ASP A 292 6.41 19.70 1.61
N LYS A 293 5.75 20.51 0.77
CA LYS A 293 4.31 20.35 0.46
C LYS A 293 3.99 19.06 -0.28
N ALA A 294 4.83 18.65 -1.23
CA ALA A 294 4.64 17.38 -1.94
C ALA A 294 4.84 16.18 -0.99
N CYS A 295 5.81 16.29 -0.08
CA CYS A 295 6.06 15.33 1.00
C CYS A 295 4.85 15.20 1.94
N GLU A 296 4.30 16.32 2.42
CA GLU A 296 3.08 16.36 3.24
C GLU A 296 1.88 15.73 2.52
N ALA A 297 1.72 16.03 1.23
CA ALA A 297 0.66 15.44 0.41
C ALA A 297 0.87 13.93 0.23
N TRP A 298 2.10 13.46 0.11
CA TRP A 298 2.43 12.03 0.01
C TRP A 298 2.02 11.28 1.28
N ILE A 299 2.41 11.77 2.47
CA ILE A 299 2.01 11.18 3.76
C ILE A 299 0.48 11.19 3.89
N THR A 300 -0.16 12.29 3.51
CA THR A 300 -1.62 12.42 3.56
C THR A 300 -2.31 11.37 2.70
N ALA A 301 -1.80 11.13 1.48
CA ALA A 301 -2.30 10.18 0.51
C ALA A 301 -1.99 8.71 0.87
N ARG A 302 -0.87 8.46 1.54
CA ARG A 302 -0.51 7.16 2.08
C ARG A 302 -1.48 6.67 3.14
N GLU A 303 -1.91 7.52 4.06
CA GLU A 303 -2.77 7.10 5.18
C GLU A 303 -4.01 6.25 4.77
N PRO A 304 -4.86 6.63 3.79
CA PRO A 304 -5.97 5.79 3.36
C PRO A 304 -5.53 4.55 2.58
N TRP A 305 -4.39 4.58 1.89
CA TRP A 305 -3.83 3.38 1.26
C TRP A 305 -3.40 2.37 2.31
N GLU A 306 -2.60 2.79 3.28
CA GLU A 306 -2.09 1.94 4.37
C GLU A 306 -3.23 1.38 5.22
N LYS A 307 -4.27 2.21 5.46
CA LYS A 307 -5.51 1.80 6.13
C LYS A 307 -6.46 0.98 5.24
N SER A 308 -6.07 0.64 4.01
CA SER A 308 -6.80 -0.25 3.12
C SER A 308 -6.21 -1.65 2.97
N GLU A 309 -5.01 -1.89 3.51
CA GLU A 309 -4.27 -3.13 3.27
C GLU A 309 -4.89 -4.39 3.93
N ALA A 310 -5.82 -4.25 4.89
CA ALA A 310 -6.62 -5.39 5.38
C ALA A 310 -7.74 -5.83 4.43
N PHE A 311 -7.84 -5.20 3.25
CA PHE A 311 -8.84 -5.53 2.24
C PHE A 311 -8.31 -5.45 0.80
N LEU A 312 -7.09 -5.97 0.61
CA LEU A 312 -6.47 -6.26 -0.68
C LEU A 312 -7.12 -7.46 -1.38
N PHE A 313 -8.38 -7.29 -1.76
CA PHE A 313 -9.16 -8.24 -2.55
C PHE A 313 -10.08 -7.51 -3.53
N GLY A 314 -10.62 -8.26 -4.51
CA GLY A 314 -11.50 -7.70 -5.51
C GLY A 314 -10.76 -6.77 -6.46
N PRO A 315 -11.26 -5.55 -6.76
CA PRO A 315 -10.68 -4.71 -7.81
C PRO A 315 -9.19 -4.40 -7.67
N VAL A 316 -8.69 -4.21 -6.43
CA VAL A 316 -7.27 -3.86 -6.21
C VAL A 316 -6.32 -4.99 -6.61
N ASP A 317 -6.72 -6.24 -6.39
CA ASP A 317 -5.99 -7.45 -6.75
C ASP A 317 -6.26 -7.87 -8.21
N GLU A 318 -7.55 -8.00 -8.59
CA GLU A 318 -7.96 -8.51 -9.91
C GLU A 318 -7.55 -7.62 -11.10
N MET A 319 -7.29 -6.33 -10.85
CA MET A 319 -6.85 -5.38 -11.88
C MET A 319 -5.34 -5.11 -11.83
N GLY A 320 -4.60 -5.80 -10.95
CA GLY A 320 -3.16 -5.59 -10.75
C GLY A 320 -2.82 -4.19 -10.21
N LEU A 321 -3.76 -3.56 -9.49
CA LEU A 321 -3.59 -2.20 -9.00
C LEU A 321 -2.67 -2.15 -7.79
N ASP A 322 -2.69 -3.18 -6.94
CA ASP A 322 -1.79 -3.28 -5.79
C ASP A 322 -0.31 -3.11 -6.17
N PRO A 323 0.30 -4.00 -6.98
CA PRO A 323 1.69 -3.81 -7.40
C PRO A 323 1.90 -2.59 -8.31
N ASN A 324 0.87 -2.07 -8.98
CA ASN A 324 0.99 -0.81 -9.74
C ASN A 324 1.05 0.43 -8.83
N MET A 325 0.44 0.37 -7.65
CA MET A 325 0.35 1.48 -6.71
C MET A 325 1.42 1.40 -5.62
N ASP A 326 1.88 0.20 -5.24
CA ASP A 326 2.68 0.05 -4.02
C ASP A 326 3.76 -1.04 -4.05
N SER A 327 4.37 -1.29 -5.22
CA SER A 327 5.50 -2.23 -5.30
C SER A 327 6.65 -1.87 -4.36
N TRP A 328 7.11 -2.87 -3.62
CA TRP A 328 8.35 -2.86 -2.84
C TRP A 328 9.02 -4.25 -2.93
N PRO A 329 10.35 -4.36 -3.13
CA PRO A 329 11.32 -3.29 -3.36
C PRO A 329 11.27 -2.72 -4.78
N LEU A 330 11.92 -1.56 -4.97
CA LEU A 330 12.04 -0.89 -6.27
C LEU A 330 13.30 -1.30 -7.03
N ASP A 331 13.27 -1.16 -8.36
CA ASP A 331 14.49 -1.10 -9.17
C ASP A 331 15.06 0.34 -9.12
N GLN A 332 15.75 0.63 -8.02
CA GLN A 332 16.29 1.97 -7.76
C GLN A 332 17.33 2.39 -8.81
N ASN A 333 18.07 1.44 -9.37
CA ASN A 333 19.04 1.70 -10.44
C ASN A 333 18.34 2.14 -11.73
N ALA A 334 17.23 1.50 -12.10
CA ALA A 334 16.42 1.93 -13.24
C ALA A 334 15.83 3.33 -13.01
N ILE A 335 15.40 3.66 -11.79
CA ILE A 335 14.96 5.02 -11.44
C ILE A 335 16.09 6.04 -11.64
N VAL A 336 17.31 5.76 -11.18
CA VAL A 336 18.48 6.62 -11.41
C VAL A 336 18.80 6.77 -12.89
N GLN A 337 18.68 5.70 -13.69
CA GLN A 337 18.86 5.77 -15.14
C GLN A 337 17.81 6.65 -15.82
N ILE A 338 16.54 6.57 -15.39
CA ILE A 338 15.46 7.44 -15.85
C ILE A 338 15.78 8.90 -15.56
N LEU A 339 16.19 9.22 -14.33
CA LEU A 339 16.51 10.58 -13.90
C LEU A 339 17.70 11.19 -14.64
N ASN A 340 18.62 10.37 -15.15
CA ASN A 340 19.76 10.82 -15.94
C ASN A 340 19.53 10.75 -17.47
N SER A 341 18.34 10.35 -17.91
CA SER A 341 18.07 10.14 -19.34
C SER A 341 17.67 11.43 -20.06
N GLN A 342 18.16 11.59 -21.29
CA GLN A 342 17.74 12.69 -22.17
C GLN A 342 16.27 12.56 -22.59
N SER A 343 15.76 11.32 -22.75
CA SER A 343 14.38 11.08 -23.19
C SER A 343 13.34 11.60 -22.20
N TRP A 344 13.60 11.46 -20.90
CA TRP A 344 12.73 12.02 -19.87
C TRP A 344 12.94 13.53 -19.72
N SER A 345 14.16 14.04 -19.95
CA SER A 345 14.43 15.48 -19.96
C SER A 345 13.68 16.22 -21.06
N ASP A 346 13.54 15.61 -22.24
CA ASP A 346 12.94 16.22 -23.43
C ASP A 346 11.41 15.98 -23.54
N LEU A 347 10.81 15.32 -22.54
CA LEU A 347 9.39 15.02 -22.56
C LEU A 347 8.55 16.30 -22.43
N GLU A 348 7.68 16.54 -23.41
CA GLU A 348 6.71 17.63 -23.41
C GLU A 348 5.32 17.09 -23.03
N TRP A 349 4.61 17.84 -22.20
CA TRP A 349 3.25 17.52 -21.78
C TRP A 349 2.25 18.40 -22.53
N ASN A 350 1.14 17.80 -22.98
CA ASN A 350 0.06 18.58 -23.57
C ASN A 350 -0.59 19.47 -22.49
N GLU A 351 -0.97 20.70 -22.87
CA GLU A 351 -1.71 21.58 -21.96
C GLU A 351 -3.05 20.94 -21.56
N ASN A 352 -3.31 20.83 -20.26
CA ASN A 352 -4.51 20.22 -19.64
C ASN A 352 -4.64 18.70 -19.81
N ASP A 353 -3.53 18.00 -20.08
CA ASP A 353 -3.48 16.55 -20.07
C ASP A 353 -2.88 16.05 -18.75
N ASP A 354 -3.74 15.41 -17.95
CA ASP A 354 -3.40 14.84 -16.65
C ASP A 354 -3.09 13.33 -16.75
N GLU A 355 -3.17 12.74 -17.94
CA GLU A 355 -2.83 11.33 -18.17
C GLU A 355 -1.32 11.12 -18.12
N ALA A 356 -0.87 9.96 -17.64
CA ALA A 356 0.54 9.60 -17.64
C ALA A 356 1.07 9.47 -19.08
N ALA A 357 2.26 10.01 -19.33
CA ALA A 357 2.91 9.90 -20.63
C ALA A 357 3.41 8.47 -20.91
N VAL A 358 3.75 7.72 -19.86
CA VAL A 358 4.29 6.35 -19.92
C VAL A 358 3.62 5.47 -18.86
N GLU A 359 3.06 4.35 -19.30
CA GLU A 359 2.66 3.25 -18.41
C GLU A 359 3.92 2.54 -17.89
N SER A 360 4.45 3.01 -16.76
CA SER A 360 5.69 2.53 -16.16
C SER A 360 5.54 1.11 -15.59
N ALA A 361 6.63 0.35 -15.54
CA ALA A 361 6.67 -0.95 -14.88
C ALA A 361 6.48 -0.81 -13.36
N GLN A 362 5.98 -1.89 -12.73
CA GLN A 362 5.56 -1.92 -11.31
C GLN A 362 6.66 -1.49 -10.33
N ASN A 363 7.89 -1.99 -10.49
CA ASN A 363 9.03 -1.68 -9.63
C ASN A 363 9.68 -0.30 -9.86
N VAL A 364 9.10 0.53 -10.73
CA VAL A 364 9.54 1.91 -11.04
C VAL A 364 8.33 2.86 -11.14
N ARG A 365 7.28 2.59 -10.36
CA ARG A 365 6.10 3.46 -10.19
C ARG A 365 5.57 3.35 -8.75
N GLY A 366 4.37 3.88 -8.52
CA GLY A 366 3.69 3.73 -7.24
C GLY A 366 4.20 4.69 -6.16
N PHE A 367 3.67 4.54 -4.95
CA PHE A 367 3.93 5.40 -3.82
C PHE A 367 5.41 5.44 -3.46
N HIS A 368 6.08 4.28 -3.39
CA HIS A 368 7.49 4.23 -3.01
C HIS A 368 8.44 4.82 -4.06
N THR A 369 8.11 4.76 -5.35
CA THR A 369 8.89 5.50 -6.37
C THR A 369 8.74 6.99 -6.16
N LEU A 370 7.53 7.48 -5.88
CA LEU A 370 7.33 8.90 -5.59
C LEU A 370 7.98 9.30 -4.25
N GLU A 371 8.00 8.41 -3.27
CA GLU A 371 8.73 8.57 -2.01
C GLU A 371 10.22 8.74 -2.25
N PHE A 372 10.84 7.87 -3.06
CA PHE A 372 12.25 7.97 -3.47
C PHE A 372 12.56 9.33 -4.11
N LEU A 373 11.65 9.83 -4.94
CA LEU A 373 11.79 11.10 -5.67
C LEU A 373 11.59 12.34 -4.78
N LEU A 374 10.88 12.21 -3.67
CA LEU A 374 10.54 13.32 -2.77
C LEU A 374 11.40 13.38 -1.50
N TYR A 375 11.81 12.22 -0.99
CA TYR A 375 12.51 12.08 0.29
C TYR A 375 13.93 11.54 0.13
N LYS A 376 14.77 11.85 1.11
CA LYS A 376 16.09 11.22 1.29
C LYS A 376 16.43 11.18 2.77
N ASN A 377 16.73 9.98 3.29
CA ASN A 377 17.16 9.78 4.67
C ASN A 377 16.23 10.38 5.73
N GLY A 378 14.92 10.25 5.55
CA GLY A 378 13.90 10.70 6.51
C GLY A 378 13.43 12.13 6.33
N GLU A 379 13.99 12.87 5.37
CA GLU A 379 13.72 14.29 5.19
C GLU A 379 13.30 14.60 3.74
N PRO A 380 12.46 15.63 3.53
CA PRO A 380 12.23 16.17 2.20
C PRO A 380 13.54 16.51 1.49
N ARG A 381 13.63 16.16 0.21
CA ARG A 381 14.76 16.56 -0.65
C ARG A 381 14.81 18.08 -0.78
N LYS A 382 16.00 18.59 -1.10
CA LYS A 382 16.27 20.02 -1.23
C LYS A 382 16.78 20.32 -2.63
N VAL A 383 16.42 21.50 -3.14
CA VAL A 383 17.06 22.07 -4.33
C VAL A 383 18.49 22.51 -3.98
N GLN A 384 19.41 22.36 -4.93
CA GLN A 384 20.81 22.80 -4.78
C GLN A 384 21.02 24.27 -5.14
#